data_AF-A0A370HIP8-F1
#
_entry.id   AF-A0A370HIP8-F1
#
_cell.length_a   1.000
_cell.length_b   1.000
_cell.length_c   1.000
_cell.angle_alpha   90.00
_cell.angle_beta   90.00
_cell.angle_gamma   90.00
#
_symmetry.space_group_name_H-M   'P 1'
#
loop_
_entity.id
_entity.type
_entity.pdbx_description
1 polymer ?
#
loop_
_entity_poly.entity_id
_entity_poly.type
_entity_poly.pdbx_seq_one_letter_code
_entity_poly.pdbx_strand_id
1 'polypeptide(L)' 'MNKGFGVTVTVSRLGETKTAPLVVVALDEQDAELVAVQAAGPDASAETLRQLTDEEVEAYGLDLKAHGTAKVLPILNL' A
#
# COMPACT_ATOMS: atom_id res chain seq x y z
N MET A 1 14.86 4.08 -8.44
CA MET A 1 14.31 5.33 -7.86
C MET A 1 12.94 4.97 -7.31
N ASN A 2 12.60 5.37 -6.10
CA ASN A 2 11.34 4.96 -5.48
C ASN A 2 10.16 5.71 -6.10
N LYS A 3 8.99 5.09 -6.03
CA LYS A 3 7.71 5.55 -6.56
C LYS A 3 6.61 5.29 -5.53
N GLY A 4 5.53 6.05 -5.63
CA GLY A 4 4.31 5.75 -4.90
C GLY A 4 3.50 4.68 -5.61
N PHE A 5 2.92 3.74 -4.88
CA PHE A 5 2.01 2.74 -5.40
C PHE A 5 0.74 2.68 -4.57
N GLY A 6 -0.40 2.54 -5.24
CA GLY A 6 -1.67 2.17 -4.63
C GLY A 6 -1.77 0.65 -4.58
N VAL A 7 -2.01 0.11 -3.38
CA VAL A 7 -2.02 -1.33 -3.12
C VAL A 7 -3.28 -1.69 -2.36
N THR A 8 -3.92 -2.79 -2.72
CA THR A 8 -5.02 -3.35 -1.92
C THR A 8 -4.47 -4.45 -1.05
N VAL A 9 -4.68 -4.36 0.26
CA VAL A 9 -4.27 -5.41 1.20
C VAL A 9 -5.49 -6.12 1.74
N THR A 10 -5.44 -7.44 1.71
CA THR A 10 -6.46 -8.33 2.27
C THR A 10 -5.86 -9.12 3.41
N VAL A 11 -6.41 -8.96 4.61
CA VAL A 11 -6.01 -9.70 5.81
C VAL A 11 -7.09 -10.72 6.12
N SER A 12 -6.71 -12.00 6.23
CA SER A 12 -7.63 -13.08 6.60
C SER A 12 -7.27 -13.62 7.97
N ARG A 13 -8.07 -13.31 8.99
CA ARG A 13 -7.84 -13.77 10.37
C ARG A 13 -9.12 -14.34 10.97
N LEU A 14 -9.04 -15.54 11.53
CA LEU A 14 -10.12 -16.21 12.28
C LEU A 14 -11.46 -16.31 11.55
N GLY A 15 -11.43 -16.47 10.22
CA GLY A 15 -12.63 -16.58 9.38
C GLY A 15 -13.22 -15.25 8.91
N GLU A 16 -12.63 -14.12 9.31
CA GLU A 16 -12.97 -12.80 8.78
C GLU A 16 -11.90 -12.33 7.78
N THR A 17 -12.34 -11.92 6.60
CA THR A 17 -11.51 -11.32 5.57
C THR A 17 -11.80 -9.83 5.51
N LYS A 18 -10.77 -9.01 5.72
CA LYS A 18 -10.88 -7.56 5.64
C LYS A 18 -9.92 -7.03 4.59
N THR A 19 -10.45 -6.19 3.71
CA THR A 19 -9.67 -5.55 2.66
C THR A 19 -9.57 -4.05 2.95
N ALA A 20 -8.38 -3.48 2.76
CA ALA A 20 -8.13 -2.06 2.92
C ALA A 20 -7.14 -1.55 1.84
N PRO A 21 -7.39 -0.36 1.26
CA PRO A 21 -6.44 0.29 0.39
C PRO A 21 -5.30 0.94 1.19
N LEU A 22 -4.08 0.73 0.73
CA LEU A 22 -2.86 1.35 1.21
C LEU A 22 -2.19 2.11 0.08
N VAL A 23 -1.40 3.12 0.45
CA VAL A 23 -0.40 3.73 -0.43
C VAL A 23 0.97 3.48 0.16
N VAL A 24 1.91 3.04 -0.68
CA VAL A 24 3.25 2.66 -0.26
C VAL A 24 4.32 3.31 -1.13
N VAL A 25 5.53 3.44 -0.57
CA VAL A 25 6.73 3.89 -1.30
C VAL A 25 7.63 2.69 -1.57
N ALA A 26 7.78 2.33 -2.83
CA ALA A 26 8.49 1.13 -3.28
C ALA A 26 9.29 1.37 -4.56
N LEU A 27 10.13 0.42 -4.95
CA LEU A 27 10.94 0.45 -6.17
C LEU A 27 10.13 0.07 -7.42
N ASP A 28 9.29 -0.95 -7.28
CA ASP A 28 8.44 -1.52 -8.33
C ASP A 28 7.17 -2.13 -7.71
N GLU A 29 6.34 -2.75 -8.56
CA GLU A 29 5.06 -3.32 -8.15
C GLU A 29 5.20 -4.54 -7.22
N GLN A 30 6.25 -5.36 -7.40
CA GLN A 30 6.49 -6.53 -6.56
C GLN A 30 7.00 -6.11 -5.18
N ASP A 31 7.88 -5.12 -5.15
CA ASP A 31 8.36 -4.50 -3.92
C ASP A 31 7.22 -3.77 -3.18
N ALA A 32 6.29 -3.14 -3.91
CA ALA A 32 5.10 -2.52 -3.32
C ALA A 32 4.20 -3.53 -2.59
N GLU A 33 3.97 -4.70 -3.19
CA GLU A 33 3.24 -5.80 -2.54
C GLU A 33 3.94 -6.27 -1.27
N LEU A 34 5.26 -6.46 -1.32
CA LEU A 34 6.06 -6.88 -0.17
C LEU A 34 6.00 -5.88 0.97
N VAL A 35 6.15 -4.58 0.68
CA VAL A 35 6.05 -3.50 1.67
C VAL A 35 4.65 -3.48 2.29
N ALA A 36 3.60 -3.63 1.47
CA ALA A 36 2.23 -3.59 1.94
C ALA A 36 1.87 -4.81 2.82
N VAL A 37 2.31 -6.02 2.46
CA VAL A 37 2.15 -7.22 3.30
C VAL A 37 2.88 -7.06 4.63
N GLN A 38 4.14 -6.58 4.59
CA GLN A 38 4.92 -6.35 5.81
C GLN A 38 4.25 -5.34 6.75
N ALA A 39 3.62 -4.30 6.20
CA ALA A 39 2.92 -3.29 6.97
C ALA A 39 1.60 -3.79 7.58
N ALA A 40 0.87 -4.67 6.88
CA ALA A 40 -0.43 -5.18 7.34
C ALA A 40 -0.33 -6.35 8.33
N GLY A 41 0.79 -7.08 8.32
CA GLY A 41 1.11 -8.12 9.29
C GLY A 41 0.88 -9.54 8.77
N PRO A 42 0.99 -10.56 9.65
CA PRO A 42 0.86 -11.96 9.27
C PRO A 42 -0.54 -12.26 8.71
N ASP A 43 -0.61 -13.20 7.78
CA ASP A 43 -1.85 -13.61 7.08
C ASP A 43 -2.47 -12.52 6.16
N ALA A 44 -1.65 -11.54 5.77
CA ALA A 44 -1.99 -10.55 4.77
C ALA A 44 -1.51 -10.94 3.37
N SER A 45 -2.34 -10.71 2.36
CA SER A 45 -1.96 -10.68 0.95
C SER A 45 -2.14 -9.27 0.40
N ALA A 46 -1.28 -8.85 -0.53
CA ALA A 46 -1.36 -7.55 -1.15
C ALA A 46 -1.35 -7.69 -2.67
N GLU A 47 -2.03 -6.78 -3.35
CA GLU A 47 -2.04 -6.67 -4.81
C GLU A 47 -1.84 -5.20 -5.19
N THR A 48 -0.80 -4.94 -5.98
CA THR A 48 -0.56 -3.59 -6.49
C THR A 48 -1.61 -3.25 -7.56
N LEU A 49 -2.33 -2.15 -7.35
CA LEU A 49 -3.35 -1.69 -8.31
C LEU A 49 -2.72 -0.88 -9.43
N ARG A 50 -1.86 0.09 -9.06
CA ARG A 50 -1.17 0.99 -9.99
C ARG A 50 -0.07 1.79 -9.31
N GLN A 51 0.83 2.31 -10.11
CA GLN A 51 1.70 3.41 -9.73
C GLN A 51 0.88 4.70 -9.53
N LEU A 52 1.25 5.49 -8.52
CA LEU A 52 0.71 6.82 -8.27
C LEU A 52 1.39 7.86 -9.18
N THR A 53 0.63 8.90 -9.51
CA THR A 53 1.15 10.11 -10.14
C THR A 53 1.88 10.98 -9.11
N ASP A 54 2.70 11.92 -9.58
CA ASP A 54 3.44 12.83 -8.68
C ASP A 54 2.47 13.71 -7.86
N GLU A 55 1.37 14.14 -8.46
CA GLU A 55 0.32 14.89 -7.75
C GLU A 55 -0.32 14.08 -6.62
N GLU A 56 -0.51 12.77 -6.82
CA GLU A 56 -1.05 11.88 -5.80
C GLU A 56 -0.04 11.58 -4.68
N VAL A 57 1.23 11.42 -5.05
CA VAL A 57 2.33 11.27 -4.08
C VAL A 57 2.38 12.49 -3.15
N GLU A 58 2.25 13.70 -3.72
CA GLU A 58 2.17 14.94 -2.94
C GLU A 58 0.90 15.02 -2.11
N ALA A 59 -0.27 14.72 -2.71
CA ALA A 59 -1.56 14.78 -2.02
C ALA A 59 -1.65 13.83 -0.82
N TYR A 60 -1.03 12.65 -0.91
CA TYR A 60 -0.96 11.68 0.20
C TYR A 60 0.23 11.94 1.14
N GLY A 61 1.07 12.95 0.84
CA GLY A 61 2.25 13.30 1.62
C GLY A 61 3.20 12.11 1.75
N LEU A 62 3.48 11.44 0.64
CA LEU A 62 4.44 10.34 0.58
C LEU A 62 5.85 10.90 0.39
N ASP A 63 6.77 10.49 1.25
CA ASP A 63 8.19 10.78 1.07
C ASP A 63 8.83 9.69 0.21
N LEU A 64 9.09 10.00 -1.07
CA LEU A 64 9.75 9.08 -1.99
C LEU A 64 11.18 8.72 -1.56
N LYS A 65 11.81 9.44 -0.63
CA LYS A 65 13.10 9.05 -0.07
C LYS A 65 12.97 7.96 1.01
N ALA A 66 11.79 7.82 1.60
CA ALA A 66 11.50 6.87 2.67
C ALA A 66 10.89 5.58 2.10
N HIS A 67 11.72 4.76 1.45
CA HIS A 67 11.34 3.40 1.02
C HIS A 67 10.75 2.59 2.18
N GLY A 68 9.74 1.78 1.89
CA GLY A 68 9.06 0.96 2.91
C GLY A 68 7.99 1.70 3.71
N THR A 69 7.75 2.99 3.42
CA THR A 69 6.62 3.73 4.01
C THR A 69 5.31 3.14 3.49
N ALA A 70 4.41 2.82 4.41
CA ALA A 70 3.05 2.40 4.10
C ALA A 70 2.05 3.25 4.90
N LYS A 71 1.05 3.79 4.21
CA LYS A 71 -0.05 4.54 4.81
C LYS A 71 -1.37 3.91 4.39
N VAL A 72 -2.20 3.62 5.38
CA VAL A 72 -3.61 3.26 5.13
C VAL A 72 -4.31 4.50 4.60
N LEU A 73 -4.97 4.37 3.46
CA LEU A 73 -5.89 5.41 3.03
C LEU A 73 -7.14 5.27 3.91
N PRO A 74 -7.52 6.29 4.70
CA PRO A 74 -8.83 6.31 5.34
C PRO A 74 -9.85 6.26 4.21
N ILE A 75 -10.43 5.07 4.02
CA ILE A 75 -11.27 4.77 2.87
C ILE A 75 -12.42 5.79 2.86
N LEU A 76 -12.67 6.40 1.69
CA LEU A 76 -14.03 6.73 1.29
C LEU A 76 -14.91 5.53 1.70
N ASN A 77 -15.93 5.74 2.51
CA ASN A 77 -16.97 4.74 2.67
C ASN A 77 -17.43 4.31 1.27
N LEU A 78 -17.10 3.09 0.87
CA LEU A 78 -17.72 2.37 -0.24
C LEU A 78 -18.80 1.47 0.37
#